data_AF-B9G3E4-F1
#
_entry.id   AF-B9G3E4-F1
#
_cell.length_a   1.000
_cell.length_b   1.000
_cell.length_c   1.000
_cell.angle_alpha   90.00
_cell.angle_beta   90.00
_cell.angle_gamma   90.00
#
_symmetry.space_group_name_H-M   'P 1'
#
loop_
_entity.id
_entity.type
_entity.pdbx_description
1 polymer ?
#
loop_
_entity_poly.entity_id
_entity_poly.type
_entity_poly.pdbx_seq_one_letter_code
_entity_poly.pdbx_strand_id
1 'polypeptide(L)'
;MTRNHSPKSLAVLLRARMHPDPVSPAPPPPAPTAAAAPDPDPSAPPAAAAVRHWLHASVSSSASTALDRFSDGYRSLDRPGRREILRSLAADYDVPRARVRDLMRQYLSAAAAGGEEEEEEHPEAGGGGGSASAMYRMERGLREALRPKYAGFLEAMNAQPGGLKLLAVIRADLLALLGEENLPALRALDGYLKEKLVTWLSPAALTLHQITWDDPASLLEKIVAYEVCDQLTCFDLAAVHPIRNLIDLKRRLGVGRRCFGYFHPAIPGEPLIFIEVALLKDTAASIQEVLWDDPPTPESEARCALFYSISSTQPGLSGINLGKFLLKRVIEMLRRDMPSVQIFATLSPIPGFMQWLLAKLASQIKLAEAESQDGSLLEGTSSTFRESILFPEEERMIHDAVEHAGGKSGIKLLQDILKSSQWVKSDKLSSALKSPLMRLCARYLAREKKRGKALDAVANFHLQNGAMIERINWMADQSEKGIQQSGGIMVNYMYRLENIEEYALSYLGTGLAHTSSNLLQYIESRAAVIEVLGKVNLVGTCVVSKLSPGVFLQALLYSLEHRVALVAFSQDDCYTTFDDNPLVDFFLVYHEPKVSNRLSIMVLKFTHI
;
A
#
# COMPACT_ATOMS: atom_id res chain seq x y z
N MET A 1 -29.72 -42.67 31.89
CA MET A 1 -29.75 -44.14 31.66
C MET A 1 -29.96 -44.38 30.16
N THR A 2 -29.06 -45.20 29.59
CA THR A 2 -29.11 -45.96 28.31
C THR A 2 -29.51 -45.23 27.02
N ARG A 3 -28.59 -44.76 26.15
CA ARG A 3 -27.69 -45.47 25.19
C ARG A 3 -28.39 -46.33 24.11
N ASN A 4 -28.20 -45.95 22.85
CA ASN A 4 -27.91 -46.82 21.69
C ASN A 4 -27.37 -45.92 20.55
N HIS A 5 -26.06 -45.84 20.33
CA HIS A 5 -25.18 -46.68 19.51
C HIS A 5 -25.34 -46.52 17.99
N SER A 6 -24.28 -45.97 17.40
CA SER A 6 -23.93 -45.78 15.98
C SER A 6 -23.84 -47.08 15.17
N PRO A 7 -23.62 -47.01 13.85
CA PRO A 7 -22.22 -47.05 13.41
C PRO A 7 -21.83 -46.04 12.32
N LYS A 8 -20.56 -45.65 12.42
CA LYS A 8 -19.76 -44.94 11.42
C LYS A 8 -19.51 -45.88 10.21
N SER A 9 -19.51 -45.34 9.00
CA SER A 9 -18.69 -45.88 7.90
C SER A 9 -17.90 -44.77 7.24
N LEU A 10 -16.60 -45.01 7.12
CA LEU A 10 -15.56 -44.15 6.60
C LEU A 10 -14.90 -44.96 5.46
N ALA A 11 -14.84 -44.43 4.24
CA ALA A 11 -13.96 -44.85 3.13
C ALA A 11 -14.18 -43.82 1.99
N VAL A 12 -13.27 -42.91 1.65
CA VAL A 12 -11.92 -43.08 1.06
C VAL A 12 -11.93 -43.94 -0.19
N LEU A 13 -11.96 -43.31 -1.36
CA LEU A 13 -11.45 -43.76 -2.67
C LEU A 13 -11.56 -42.57 -3.64
N LEU A 14 -10.61 -42.19 -4.49
CA LEU A 14 -9.15 -42.36 -4.60
C LEU A 14 -8.74 -41.46 -5.76
N ARG A 15 -7.58 -40.80 -5.63
CA ARG A 15 -6.84 -40.16 -6.72
C ARG A 15 -6.47 -41.21 -7.78
N ALA A 16 -6.72 -40.94 -9.05
CA ALA A 16 -6.08 -41.66 -10.15
C ALA A 16 -4.86 -40.86 -10.62
N ARG A 17 -3.65 -41.35 -10.28
CA ARG A 17 -2.42 -41.03 -11.01
C ARG A 17 -2.26 -42.13 -12.07
N MET A 18 -2.26 -41.75 -13.35
CA MET A 18 -1.83 -42.66 -14.41
C MET A 18 -0.30 -42.67 -14.47
N HIS A 19 0.31 -43.84 -14.26
CA HIS A 19 1.68 -44.13 -14.68
C HIS A 19 1.61 -44.93 -15.99
N PRO A 20 2.52 -44.69 -16.96
CA PRO A 20 2.52 -45.37 -18.24
C PRO A 20 3.23 -46.72 -18.15
N ASP A 21 2.65 -47.75 -18.78
CA ASP A 21 3.30 -49.04 -18.99
C ASP A 21 4.26 -49.01 -20.21
N PRO A 22 5.34 -49.81 -20.19
CA PRO A 22 6.38 -49.78 -21.21
C PRO A 22 6.07 -50.77 -22.36
N VAL A 23 6.15 -50.30 -23.60
CA VAL A 23 6.12 -51.17 -24.80
C VAL A 23 7.36 -50.89 -25.67
N SER A 24 8.03 -51.98 -26.06
CA SER A 24 9.29 -52.10 -26.81
C SER A 24 9.29 -51.44 -28.22
N PRO A 25 10.48 -51.17 -28.80
CA PRO A 25 10.64 -50.24 -29.93
C PRO A 25 10.31 -50.87 -31.29
N ALA A 26 9.60 -50.11 -32.13
CA ALA A 26 9.40 -50.39 -33.55
C ALA A 26 10.58 -49.87 -34.40
N PRO A 27 10.86 -50.45 -35.58
CA PRO A 27 12.03 -50.12 -36.40
C PRO A 27 11.89 -48.73 -37.07
N PRO A 28 13.02 -48.08 -37.44
CA PRO A 28 12.98 -46.71 -37.95
C PRO A 28 12.43 -46.64 -39.39
N PRO A 29 11.59 -45.66 -39.72
CA PRO A 29 11.16 -45.40 -41.09
C PRO A 29 12.23 -44.61 -41.88
N PRO A 30 12.19 -44.65 -43.22
CA PRO A 30 13.21 -44.02 -44.07
C PRO A 30 13.12 -42.48 -44.03
N ALA A 31 14.27 -41.82 -44.22
CA ALA A 31 14.40 -40.36 -44.18
C ALA A 31 13.52 -39.67 -45.26
N PRO A 32 12.74 -38.63 -44.91
CA PRO A 32 11.99 -37.88 -45.90
C PRO A 32 12.82 -36.77 -46.54
N THR A 33 12.76 -36.74 -47.86
CA THR A 33 13.12 -35.65 -48.75
C THR A 33 12.37 -34.36 -48.40
N ALA A 34 13.07 -33.23 -48.51
CA ALA A 34 12.52 -31.90 -48.26
C ALA A 34 11.34 -31.58 -49.18
N ALA A 35 10.15 -31.38 -48.59
CA ALA A 35 8.98 -30.83 -49.24
C ALA A 35 8.16 -30.01 -48.21
N ALA A 36 7.45 -29.00 -48.73
CA ALA A 36 6.85 -27.84 -48.05
C ALA A 36 6.15 -28.10 -46.69
N ALA A 37 6.27 -27.13 -45.79
CA ALA A 37 5.69 -27.14 -44.45
C ALA A 37 4.15 -27.30 -44.46
N PRO A 38 3.58 -28.17 -43.62
CA PRO A 38 2.13 -28.29 -43.47
C PRO A 38 1.58 -27.21 -42.53
N ASP A 39 0.30 -26.86 -42.71
CA ASP A 39 -0.43 -26.01 -41.78
C ASP A 39 -0.39 -26.59 -40.35
N PRO A 40 -0.22 -25.75 -39.32
CA PRO A 40 -0.07 -26.23 -37.94
C PRO A 40 -1.36 -26.85 -37.41
N ASP A 41 -1.19 -27.95 -36.66
CA ASP A 41 -2.23 -28.66 -35.91
C ASP A 41 -3.02 -27.69 -34.99
N PRO A 42 -4.34 -27.58 -35.13
CA PRO A 42 -5.17 -26.66 -34.33
C PRO A 42 -5.29 -27.06 -32.84
N SER A 43 -4.75 -28.21 -32.43
CA SER A 43 -4.80 -28.71 -31.04
C SER A 43 -3.52 -28.46 -30.23
N ALA A 44 -2.40 -28.08 -30.87
CA ALA A 44 -1.15 -27.76 -30.19
C ALA A 44 -1.16 -26.29 -29.69
N PRO A 45 -0.69 -26.00 -28.46
CA PRO A 45 -0.57 -24.62 -28.00
C PRO A 45 0.33 -23.83 -28.96
N PRO A 46 -0.08 -22.64 -29.41
CA PRO A 46 0.68 -21.84 -30.36
C PRO A 46 2.07 -21.51 -29.81
N ALA A 47 3.09 -21.68 -30.66
CA ALA A 47 4.44 -21.27 -30.33
C ALA A 47 4.48 -19.76 -30.04
N ALA A 48 5.34 -19.32 -29.12
CA ALA A 48 5.54 -17.91 -28.78
C ALA A 48 5.81 -17.03 -30.02
N ALA A 49 6.46 -17.60 -31.05
CA ALA A 49 6.66 -16.92 -32.34
C ALA A 49 5.35 -16.53 -33.05
N ALA A 50 4.33 -17.40 -33.04
CA ALA A 50 3.03 -17.11 -33.63
C ALA A 50 2.29 -16.01 -32.85
N VAL A 51 2.33 -16.07 -31.52
CA VAL A 51 1.74 -15.03 -30.65
C VAL A 51 2.44 -13.69 -30.84
N ARG A 52 3.77 -13.68 -31.02
CA ARG A 52 4.54 -12.47 -31.36
C ARG A 52 4.14 -11.91 -32.72
N HIS A 53 3.89 -12.76 -33.72
CA HIS A 53 3.41 -12.33 -35.02
C HIS A 53 2.05 -11.64 -34.92
N TRP A 54 1.10 -12.21 -34.16
CA TRP A 54 -0.20 -11.58 -33.93
C TRP A 54 -0.11 -10.31 -33.09
N LEU A 55 0.83 -10.23 -32.13
CA LEU A 55 1.11 -8.98 -31.42
C LEU A 55 1.54 -7.89 -32.40
N HIS A 56 2.50 -8.18 -33.28
CA HIS A 56 2.98 -7.23 -34.28
C HIS A 56 1.85 -6.76 -35.22
N ALA A 57 1.05 -7.70 -35.72
CA ALA A 57 -0.11 -7.41 -36.56
C ALA A 57 -1.15 -6.53 -35.83
N SER A 58 -1.40 -6.81 -34.55
CA SER A 58 -2.33 -6.06 -33.71
C SER A 58 -1.84 -4.63 -33.44
N VAL A 59 -0.55 -4.45 -33.15
CA VAL A 59 0.02 -3.11 -32.94
C VAL A 59 0.02 -2.29 -34.22
N SER A 60 0.20 -2.93 -35.38
CA SER A 60 0.29 -2.24 -36.67
C SER A 60 -1.07 -1.88 -37.29
N SER A 61 -2.06 -2.77 -37.17
CA SER A 61 -3.34 -2.65 -37.89
C SER A 61 -4.58 -2.57 -36.99
N SER A 62 -4.46 -2.94 -35.70
CA SER A 62 -5.59 -3.08 -34.77
C SER A 62 -6.74 -3.93 -35.31
N ALA A 63 -6.47 -4.85 -36.25
CA ALA A 63 -7.46 -5.73 -36.84
C ALA A 63 -8.03 -6.71 -35.78
N SER A 64 -9.36 -6.82 -35.69
CA SER A 64 -10.05 -7.65 -34.69
C SER A 64 -9.53 -9.09 -34.67
N THR A 65 -9.39 -9.72 -35.85
CA THR A 65 -8.90 -11.11 -35.96
C THR A 65 -7.49 -11.30 -35.41
N ALA A 66 -6.62 -10.29 -35.51
CA ALA A 66 -5.27 -10.36 -34.94
C ALA A 66 -5.32 -10.26 -33.41
N LEU A 67 -6.20 -9.40 -32.87
CA LEU A 67 -6.43 -9.25 -31.43
C LEU A 67 -7.03 -10.52 -30.81
N ASP A 68 -7.96 -11.17 -31.50
CA ASP A 68 -8.58 -12.43 -31.07
C ASP A 68 -7.54 -13.56 -31.01
N ARG A 69 -6.78 -13.74 -32.10
CA ARG A 69 -5.69 -14.74 -32.15
C ARG A 69 -4.61 -14.46 -31.11
N PHE A 70 -4.24 -13.20 -30.91
CA PHE A 70 -3.33 -12.82 -29.83
C PHE A 70 -3.90 -13.19 -28.46
N SER A 71 -5.19 -12.92 -28.22
CA SER A 71 -5.84 -13.17 -26.92
C SER A 71 -5.86 -14.65 -26.56
N ASP A 72 -6.27 -15.49 -27.51
CA ASP A 72 -6.32 -16.94 -27.30
C ASP A 72 -4.91 -17.53 -27.22
N GLY A 73 -4.01 -17.06 -28.08
CA GLY A 73 -2.59 -17.42 -28.06
C GLY A 73 -1.95 -17.10 -26.72
N TYR A 74 -2.08 -15.87 -26.22
CA TYR A 74 -1.50 -15.45 -24.94
C TYR A 74 -2.01 -16.29 -23.76
N ARG A 75 -3.31 -16.60 -23.72
CA ARG A 75 -3.90 -17.45 -22.67
C ARG A 75 -3.33 -18.87 -22.67
N SER A 76 -3.09 -19.42 -23.86
CA SER A 76 -2.55 -20.77 -24.03
C SER A 76 -1.05 -20.90 -23.76
N LEU A 77 -0.30 -19.79 -23.76
CA LEU A 77 1.13 -19.80 -23.47
C LEU A 77 1.42 -20.15 -22.01
N ASP A 78 2.52 -20.88 -21.82
CA ASP A 78 3.12 -21.11 -20.52
C ASP A 78 3.82 -19.85 -19.99
N ARG A 79 4.31 -19.92 -18.75
CA ARG A 79 4.94 -18.78 -18.08
C ARG A 79 6.17 -18.26 -18.84
N PRO A 80 7.13 -19.09 -19.31
CA PRO A 80 8.21 -18.64 -20.18
C PRO A 80 7.75 -17.92 -21.44
N GLY A 81 6.77 -18.46 -22.17
CA GLY A 81 6.23 -17.86 -23.38
C GLY A 81 5.60 -16.49 -23.13
N ARG A 82 4.77 -16.35 -22.08
CA ARG A 82 4.17 -15.07 -21.72
C ARG A 82 5.22 -14.01 -21.37
N ARG A 83 6.29 -14.39 -20.66
CA ARG A 83 7.41 -13.47 -20.37
C ARG A 83 8.09 -12.98 -21.65
N GLU A 84 8.29 -13.87 -22.62
CA GLU A 84 8.89 -13.53 -23.91
C GLU A 84 8.06 -12.47 -24.66
N ILE A 85 6.72 -12.63 -24.65
CA ILE A 85 5.78 -11.68 -25.24
C ILE A 85 5.80 -10.35 -24.50
N LEU A 86 5.79 -10.36 -23.15
CA LEU A 86 5.82 -9.13 -22.35
C LEU A 86 7.12 -8.32 -22.56
N ARG A 87 8.27 -8.98 -22.67
CA ARG A 87 9.54 -8.31 -22.99
C ARG A 87 9.51 -7.67 -24.37
N SER A 88 8.99 -8.38 -25.37
CA SER A 88 8.82 -7.84 -26.72
C SER A 88 7.86 -6.65 -26.74
N LEU A 89 6.71 -6.76 -26.05
CA LEU A 89 5.75 -5.67 -25.91
C LEU A 89 6.39 -4.41 -25.29
N ALA A 90 7.16 -4.59 -24.22
CA ALA A 90 7.78 -3.50 -23.49
C ALA A 90 8.98 -2.87 -24.21
N ALA A 91 9.78 -3.65 -24.95
CA ALA A 91 11.00 -3.16 -25.59
C ALA A 91 10.78 -2.69 -27.04
N ASP A 92 10.08 -3.49 -27.84
CA ASP A 92 9.98 -3.29 -29.30
C ASP A 92 8.90 -2.27 -29.69
N TYR A 93 7.89 -2.11 -28.82
CA TYR A 93 6.72 -1.26 -29.06
C TYR A 93 6.61 -0.08 -28.08
N ASP A 94 7.73 0.32 -27.48
CA ASP A 94 7.79 1.53 -26.65
C ASP A 94 7.85 2.81 -27.50
N VAL A 95 8.13 3.95 -26.85
CA VAL A 95 8.32 5.25 -27.48
C VAL A 95 9.42 5.20 -28.57
N PRO A 96 9.15 5.68 -29.80
CA PRO A 96 10.15 5.77 -30.87
C PRO A 96 11.14 6.91 -30.61
N ARG A 97 12.11 6.65 -29.72
CA ARG A 97 13.09 7.64 -29.22
C ARG A 97 13.85 8.40 -30.31
N ALA A 98 14.13 7.77 -31.45
CA ALA A 98 14.76 8.45 -32.60
C ALA A 98 13.86 9.58 -33.14
N ARG A 99 12.58 9.28 -33.39
CA ARG A 99 11.59 10.25 -33.88
C ARG A 99 11.37 11.38 -32.86
N VAL A 100 11.33 11.05 -31.57
CA VAL A 100 11.20 12.07 -30.50
C VAL A 100 12.39 13.04 -30.55
N ARG A 101 13.63 12.55 -30.66
CA ARG A 101 14.81 13.41 -30.76
C ARG A 101 14.78 14.32 -32.00
N ASP A 102 14.29 13.81 -33.12
CA ASP A 102 14.17 14.61 -34.35
C ASP A 102 13.14 15.74 -34.19
N LEU A 103 11.97 15.44 -33.61
CA LEU A 103 10.94 16.44 -33.36
C LEU A 103 11.36 17.46 -32.29
N MET A 104 12.10 17.05 -31.26
CA MET A 104 12.63 17.96 -30.25
C MET A 104 13.63 18.93 -30.86
N ARG A 105 14.51 18.46 -31.76
CA ARG A 105 15.42 19.35 -32.51
C ARG A 105 14.64 20.38 -33.33
N GLN A 106 13.60 19.94 -34.05
CA GLN A 106 12.75 20.85 -34.82
C GLN A 106 12.04 21.88 -33.95
N TYR A 107 11.51 21.46 -32.80
CA TYR A 107 10.83 22.33 -31.84
C TYR A 107 11.76 23.39 -31.25
N LEU A 108 12.95 22.99 -30.80
CA LEU A 108 13.93 23.92 -30.21
C LEU A 108 14.45 24.92 -31.25
N SER A 109 14.67 24.49 -32.50
CA SER A 109 15.07 25.38 -33.58
C SER A 109 13.98 26.41 -33.94
N ALA A 110 12.72 26.01 -33.94
CA ALA A 110 11.60 26.92 -34.20
C ALA A 110 11.37 27.90 -33.04
N ALA A 111 11.52 27.44 -31.80
CA ALA A 111 11.41 28.28 -30.61
C ALA A 111 12.52 29.36 -30.56
N ALA A 112 13.74 29.01 -30.93
CA ALA A 112 14.86 29.96 -31.00
C ALA A 112 14.63 31.05 -32.07
N ALA A 113 14.05 30.69 -33.22
CA ALA A 113 13.74 31.64 -34.29
C ALA A 113 12.57 32.58 -33.98
N GLY A 114 11.68 32.22 -33.04
CA GLY A 114 10.55 33.05 -32.64
C GLY A 114 10.80 33.99 -31.45
N GLY A 115 11.99 33.93 -30.84
CA GLY A 115 12.37 34.76 -29.68
C GLY A 115 13.20 36.01 -30.01
N GLU A 116 13.49 36.26 -31.29
CA GLU A 116 14.28 37.42 -31.75
C GLU A 116 13.39 38.54 -32.35
N GLU A 117 12.06 38.40 -32.34
CA GLU A 117 11.11 39.40 -32.88
C GLU A 117 10.18 39.98 -31.78
N GLU A 118 10.75 40.82 -30.91
CA GLU A 118 10.10 41.97 -30.27
C GLU A 118 11.11 43.12 -30.46
N GLU A 119 10.86 44.30 -31.05
CA GLU A 119 9.66 45.10 -31.27
C GLU A 119 9.88 45.93 -32.56
N GLU A 120 8.95 45.92 -33.51
CA GLU A 120 8.67 47.12 -34.31
C GLU A 120 7.18 47.09 -34.68
N GLU A 121 6.43 47.97 -34.01
CA GLU A 121 4.99 48.16 -34.18
C GLU A 121 4.66 48.61 -35.60
N HIS A 122 3.95 47.78 -36.36
CA HIS A 122 3.02 48.26 -37.38
C HIS A 122 1.73 47.42 -37.40
N PRO A 123 0.55 48.01 -37.09
CA PRO A 123 -0.67 47.26 -36.87
C PRO A 123 -1.51 47.20 -38.15
N GLU A 124 -1.06 46.56 -39.23
CA GLU A 124 -1.98 46.15 -40.30
C GLU A 124 -1.57 44.79 -40.91
N ALA A 125 -2.55 43.89 -41.01
CA ALA A 125 -2.54 42.57 -41.66
C ALA A 125 -1.93 41.36 -40.90
N GLY A 126 -2.71 40.76 -39.99
CA GLY A 126 -3.00 39.31 -39.97
C GLY A 126 -1.89 38.25 -39.81
N GLY A 127 -0.64 38.61 -39.47
CA GLY A 127 0.51 37.68 -39.54
C GLY A 127 0.89 36.89 -38.27
N GLY A 128 0.48 37.32 -37.07
CA GLY A 128 0.96 36.73 -35.81
C GLY A 128 0.45 35.30 -35.50
N GLY A 129 -0.57 34.81 -36.21
CA GLY A 129 -1.15 33.48 -35.98
C GLY A 129 -0.34 32.32 -36.56
N GLY A 130 0.56 32.58 -37.52
CA GLY A 130 1.30 31.54 -38.24
C GLY A 130 2.39 30.86 -37.39
N SER A 131 3.16 31.66 -36.63
CA SER A 131 4.23 31.19 -35.75
C SER A 131 3.68 30.39 -34.57
N ALA A 132 2.66 30.92 -33.87
CA ALA A 132 1.97 30.21 -32.80
C ALA A 132 1.31 28.91 -33.28
N SER A 133 0.66 28.92 -34.45
CA SER A 133 0.06 27.71 -35.04
C SER A 133 1.11 26.64 -35.40
N ALA A 134 2.31 27.05 -35.85
CA ALA A 134 3.41 26.12 -36.08
C ALA A 134 3.90 25.48 -34.77
N MET A 135 4.05 26.27 -33.70
CA MET A 135 4.43 25.77 -32.38
C MET A 135 3.44 24.75 -31.84
N TYR A 136 2.12 25.04 -31.86
CA TYR A 136 1.11 24.07 -31.42
C TYR A 136 1.11 22.78 -32.24
N ARG A 137 1.38 22.84 -33.56
CA ARG A 137 1.53 21.64 -34.41
C ARG A 137 2.75 20.82 -34.03
N MET A 138 3.87 21.46 -33.72
CA MET A 138 5.08 20.77 -33.26
C MET A 138 4.89 20.13 -31.88
N GLU A 139 4.26 20.84 -30.94
CA GLU A 139 3.89 20.28 -29.63
C GLU A 139 2.94 19.09 -29.74
N ARG A 140 1.98 19.15 -30.67
CA ARG A 140 1.09 18.02 -30.96
C ARG A 140 1.88 16.83 -31.51
N GLY A 141 2.78 17.07 -32.47
CA GLY A 141 3.66 16.05 -33.01
C GLY A 141 4.56 15.41 -31.95
N LEU A 142 5.09 16.21 -31.01
CA LEU A 142 5.84 15.72 -29.85
C LEU A 142 4.98 14.85 -28.92
N ARG A 143 3.76 15.31 -28.57
CA ARG A 143 2.81 14.53 -27.77
C ARG A 143 2.46 13.19 -28.44
N GLU A 144 2.21 13.20 -29.75
CA GLU A 144 1.95 12.00 -30.54
C GLU A 144 3.16 11.05 -30.55
N ALA A 145 4.38 11.57 -30.75
CA ALA A 145 5.59 10.75 -30.80
C ALA A 145 6.04 10.21 -29.43
N LEU A 146 5.68 10.89 -28.33
CA LEU A 146 5.92 10.43 -26.96
C LEU A 146 4.94 9.33 -26.52
N ARG A 147 3.85 9.12 -27.27
CA ARG A 147 2.94 8.00 -27.01
C ARG A 147 3.63 6.69 -27.40
N PRO A 148 3.69 5.68 -26.50
CA PRO A 148 4.30 4.40 -26.84
C PRO A 148 3.47 3.65 -27.88
N LYS A 149 4.10 2.85 -28.75
CA LYS A 149 3.38 2.13 -29.83
C LYS A 149 2.39 1.09 -29.29
N TYR A 150 2.68 0.48 -28.14
CA TYR A 150 1.75 -0.43 -27.48
C TYR A 150 0.45 0.26 -27.02
N ALA A 151 0.38 1.60 -26.95
CA ALA A 151 -0.82 2.30 -26.51
C ALA A 151 -2.05 2.02 -27.38
N GLY A 152 -1.88 1.98 -28.71
CA GLY A 152 -2.98 1.68 -29.64
C GLY A 152 -3.47 0.24 -29.46
N PHE A 153 -2.54 -0.71 -29.27
CA PHE A 153 -2.84 -2.10 -28.98
C PHE A 153 -3.64 -2.25 -27.68
N LEU A 154 -3.24 -1.58 -26.59
CA LEU A 154 -3.97 -1.66 -25.31
C LEU A 154 -5.39 -1.10 -25.42
N GLU A 155 -5.58 0.01 -26.14
CA GLU A 155 -6.90 0.60 -26.39
C GLU A 155 -7.78 -0.30 -27.26
N ALA A 156 -7.22 -0.84 -28.35
CA ALA A 156 -7.92 -1.76 -29.22
C ALA A 156 -8.29 -3.07 -28.49
N MET A 157 -7.40 -3.57 -27.62
CA MET A 157 -7.68 -4.73 -26.78
C MET A 157 -8.81 -4.44 -25.79
N ASN A 158 -8.81 -3.28 -25.12
CA ASN A 158 -9.90 -2.91 -24.21
C ASN A 158 -11.28 -2.85 -24.89
N ALA A 159 -11.31 -2.49 -26.18
CA ALA A 159 -12.54 -2.46 -26.96
C ALA A 159 -13.10 -3.85 -27.31
N GLN A 160 -12.30 -4.92 -27.17
CA GLN A 160 -12.74 -6.29 -27.46
C GLN A 160 -13.55 -6.91 -26.31
N PRO A 161 -14.51 -7.81 -26.61
CA PRO A 161 -15.18 -8.60 -25.58
C PRO A 161 -14.18 -9.38 -24.71
N GLY A 162 -14.23 -9.16 -23.39
CA GLY A 162 -13.30 -9.79 -22.44
C GLY A 162 -11.86 -9.25 -22.49
N GLY A 163 -11.57 -8.24 -23.31
CA GLY A 163 -10.24 -7.66 -23.46
C GLY A 163 -9.75 -6.95 -22.19
N LEU A 164 -10.63 -6.23 -21.49
CA LEU A 164 -10.29 -5.59 -20.21
C LEU A 164 -9.86 -6.61 -19.14
N LYS A 165 -10.52 -7.77 -19.08
CA LYS A 165 -10.12 -8.89 -18.20
C LYS A 165 -8.75 -9.43 -18.59
N LEU A 166 -8.49 -9.61 -19.89
CA LEU A 166 -7.19 -10.06 -20.37
C LEU A 166 -6.09 -9.04 -20.04
N LEU A 167 -6.35 -7.75 -20.15
CA LEU A 167 -5.40 -6.70 -19.77
C LEU A 167 -5.06 -6.73 -18.28
N ALA A 168 -6.03 -7.06 -17.41
CA ALA A 168 -5.75 -7.32 -16.00
C ALA A 168 -4.85 -8.57 -15.82
N VAL A 169 -5.07 -9.65 -16.58
CA VAL A 169 -4.18 -10.83 -16.55
C VAL A 169 -2.77 -10.49 -17.03
N ILE A 170 -2.64 -9.77 -18.15
CA ILE A 170 -1.36 -9.29 -18.70
C ILE A 170 -0.61 -8.46 -17.66
N ARG A 171 -1.32 -7.57 -16.93
CA ARG A 171 -0.69 -6.79 -15.86
C ARG A 171 -0.25 -7.66 -14.69
N ALA A 172 -1.01 -8.69 -14.32
CA ALA A 172 -0.61 -9.63 -13.29
C ALA A 172 0.71 -10.35 -13.67
N ASP A 173 0.79 -10.84 -14.91
CA ASP A 173 1.98 -11.49 -15.44
C ASP A 173 3.18 -10.51 -15.52
N LEU A 174 2.92 -9.24 -15.84
CA LEU A 174 3.93 -8.17 -15.85
C LEU A 174 4.45 -7.84 -14.45
N LEU A 175 3.59 -7.76 -13.44
CA LEU A 175 3.99 -7.54 -12.04
C LEU A 175 4.83 -8.71 -11.52
N ALA A 176 4.43 -9.95 -11.85
CA ALA A 176 5.21 -11.13 -11.50
C ALA A 176 6.59 -11.12 -12.18
N LEU A 177 6.67 -10.69 -13.44
CA LEU A 177 7.93 -10.53 -14.15
C LEU A 177 8.79 -9.40 -13.54
N LEU A 178 8.21 -8.27 -13.15
CA LEU A 178 8.92 -7.16 -12.50
C LEU A 178 9.54 -7.54 -11.15
N GLY A 179 8.90 -8.46 -10.42
CA GLY A 179 9.44 -9.02 -9.18
C GLY A 179 10.71 -9.85 -9.40
N GLU A 180 10.91 -10.40 -10.59
CA GLU A 180 12.10 -11.16 -10.98
C GLU A 180 13.11 -10.30 -11.74
N GLU A 181 12.63 -9.40 -12.61
CA GLU A 181 13.39 -8.60 -13.56
C GLU A 181 12.97 -7.13 -13.47
N ASN A 182 13.76 -6.30 -12.78
CA ASN A 182 13.45 -4.87 -12.60
C ASN A 182 13.89 -3.99 -13.79
N LEU A 183 13.49 -4.36 -15.02
CA LEU A 183 13.88 -3.65 -16.24
C LEU A 183 13.12 -2.31 -16.40
N PRO A 184 13.77 -1.21 -16.83
CA PRO A 184 13.11 0.07 -17.05
C PRO A 184 11.95 0.01 -18.05
N ALA A 185 12.07 -0.77 -19.12
CA ALA A 185 11.03 -0.92 -20.14
C ALA A 185 9.76 -1.57 -19.57
N LEU A 186 9.91 -2.60 -18.72
CA LEU A 186 8.79 -3.25 -18.05
C LEU A 186 8.09 -2.31 -17.07
N ARG A 187 8.86 -1.48 -16.33
CA ARG A 187 8.31 -0.45 -15.44
C ARG A 187 7.51 0.61 -16.20
N ALA A 188 7.99 1.01 -17.38
CA ALA A 188 7.28 1.94 -18.24
C ALA A 188 5.94 1.36 -18.73
N LEU A 189 5.95 0.08 -19.16
CA LEU A 189 4.73 -0.62 -19.58
C LEU A 189 3.74 -0.78 -18.41
N ASP A 190 4.18 -1.16 -17.21
CA ASP A 190 3.29 -1.28 -16.04
C ASP A 190 2.71 0.09 -15.66
N GLY A 191 3.54 1.13 -15.63
CA GLY A 191 3.08 2.50 -15.36
C GLY A 191 1.96 2.92 -16.31
N TYR A 192 2.18 2.73 -17.61
CA TYR A 192 1.20 3.08 -18.64
C TYR A 192 -0.09 2.24 -18.54
N LEU A 193 0.05 0.91 -18.39
CA LEU A 193 -1.10 0.02 -18.28
C LEU A 193 -1.91 0.28 -17.00
N LYS A 194 -1.23 0.57 -15.89
CA LYS A 194 -1.85 0.97 -14.63
C LYS A 194 -2.68 2.24 -14.79
N GLU A 195 -2.15 3.29 -15.43
CA GLU A 195 -2.88 4.54 -15.70
C GLU A 195 -4.14 4.30 -16.54
N LYS A 196 -4.05 3.44 -17.55
CA LYS A 196 -5.19 3.08 -18.39
C LYS A 196 -6.25 2.29 -17.61
N LEU A 197 -5.84 1.28 -16.83
CA LEU A 197 -6.77 0.52 -15.99
C LEU A 197 -7.44 1.38 -14.92
N VAL A 198 -6.73 2.35 -14.31
CA VAL A 198 -7.34 3.34 -13.39
C VAL A 198 -8.45 4.12 -14.09
N THR A 199 -8.24 4.50 -15.35
CA THR A 199 -9.22 5.26 -16.13
C THR A 199 -10.41 4.38 -16.54
N TRP A 200 -10.17 3.18 -17.05
CA TRP A 200 -11.22 2.27 -17.53
C TRP A 200 -12.05 1.66 -16.41
N LEU A 201 -11.48 1.47 -15.21
CA LEU A 201 -12.16 0.93 -14.04
C LEU A 201 -12.58 2.02 -13.06
N SER A 202 -12.92 3.20 -13.57
CA SER A 202 -13.42 4.32 -12.78
C SER A 202 -14.63 3.91 -11.92
N PRO A 203 -14.78 4.44 -10.68
CA PRO A 203 -15.93 4.19 -9.81
C PRO A 203 -17.29 4.31 -10.45
N ALA A 204 -17.43 5.24 -11.41
CA ALA A 204 -18.68 5.51 -12.11
C ALA A 204 -19.12 4.31 -12.98
N ALA A 205 -18.17 3.48 -13.43
CA ALA A 205 -18.45 2.27 -14.21
C ALA A 205 -18.68 1.03 -13.32
N LEU A 206 -18.47 1.14 -12.01
CA LEU A 206 -18.62 0.02 -11.08
C LEU A 206 -20.03 -0.04 -10.49
N THR A 207 -20.62 -1.22 -10.56
CA THR A 207 -21.91 -1.56 -9.95
C THR A 207 -21.67 -2.24 -8.61
N LEU A 208 -22.39 -1.80 -7.58
CA LEU A 208 -22.33 -2.39 -6.24
C LEU A 208 -23.46 -3.42 -6.13
N HIS A 209 -23.12 -4.64 -5.75
CA HIS A 209 -24.07 -5.74 -5.53
C HIS A 209 -23.90 -6.31 -4.14
N GLN A 210 -25.00 -6.61 -3.46
CA GLN A 210 -24.98 -7.34 -2.19
C GLN A 210 -24.93 -8.83 -2.48
N ILE A 211 -23.84 -9.47 -2.06
CA ILE A 211 -23.65 -10.91 -2.23
C ILE A 211 -24.28 -11.62 -1.05
N THR A 212 -25.15 -12.58 -1.37
CA THR A 212 -25.94 -13.37 -0.43
C THR A 212 -25.75 -14.86 -0.69
N TRP A 213 -26.30 -15.70 0.19
CA TRP A 213 -26.31 -17.14 -0.02
C TRP A 213 -27.11 -17.59 -1.25
N ASP A 214 -28.03 -16.75 -1.73
CA ASP A 214 -28.90 -17.06 -2.87
C ASP A 214 -28.27 -16.70 -4.23
N ASP A 215 -27.09 -16.09 -4.22
CA ASP A 215 -26.34 -15.80 -5.45
C ASP A 215 -25.81 -17.08 -6.13
N PRO A 216 -25.54 -17.04 -7.45
CA PRO A 216 -25.08 -18.21 -8.20
C PRO A 216 -23.84 -18.85 -7.59
N ALA A 217 -23.82 -20.19 -7.52
CA ALA A 217 -22.68 -20.94 -6.99
C ALA A 217 -21.35 -20.62 -7.70
N SER A 218 -21.40 -20.26 -8.99
CA SER A 218 -20.23 -19.84 -9.76
C SER A 218 -19.62 -18.51 -9.30
N LEU A 219 -20.41 -17.62 -8.69
CA LEU A 219 -19.91 -16.41 -8.04
C LEU A 219 -19.33 -16.75 -6.66
N LEU A 220 -20.04 -17.57 -5.89
CA LEU A 220 -19.62 -17.98 -4.54
C LEU A 220 -18.31 -18.76 -4.56
N GLU A 221 -18.11 -19.65 -5.53
CA GLU A 221 -16.86 -20.38 -5.76
C GLU A 221 -15.68 -19.43 -5.96
N LYS A 222 -15.87 -18.33 -6.71
CA LYS A 222 -14.83 -17.33 -6.94
C LYS A 222 -14.46 -16.61 -5.64
N ILE A 223 -15.43 -16.24 -4.82
CA ILE A 223 -15.17 -15.60 -3.51
C ILE A 223 -14.33 -16.52 -2.62
N VAL A 224 -14.68 -17.81 -2.56
CA VAL A 224 -13.89 -18.82 -1.84
C VAL A 224 -12.48 -18.91 -2.42
N ALA A 225 -12.33 -19.00 -3.75
CA ALA A 225 -11.03 -19.08 -4.40
C ALA A 225 -10.14 -17.86 -4.10
N TYR A 226 -10.73 -16.65 -4.07
CA TYR A 226 -9.99 -15.42 -3.80
C TYR A 226 -9.59 -15.26 -2.33
N GLU A 227 -10.38 -15.77 -1.38
CA GLU A 227 -9.97 -15.79 0.04
C GLU A 227 -9.01 -16.95 0.37
N VAL A 228 -9.07 -18.06 -0.38
CA VAL A 228 -8.19 -19.23 -0.17
C VAL A 228 -6.83 -19.08 -0.83
N CYS A 229 -6.67 -18.13 -1.77
CA CYS A 229 -5.48 -18.07 -2.63
C CYS A 229 -4.18 -18.05 -1.81
N ASP A 230 -3.56 -19.22 -1.84
CA ASP A 230 -2.47 -19.66 -1.00
C ASP A 230 -1.18 -18.90 -1.32
N GLN A 231 -0.31 -18.81 -0.32
CA GLN A 231 0.89 -17.99 -0.22
C GLN A 231 1.97 -18.23 -1.29
N LEU A 232 1.71 -19.03 -2.33
CA LEU A 232 2.72 -19.47 -3.28
C LEU A 232 2.92 -18.57 -4.51
N THR A 233 2.07 -17.57 -4.78
CA THR A 233 2.20 -16.80 -6.04
C THR A 233 1.98 -15.28 -5.98
N CYS A 234 1.56 -14.69 -4.87
CA CYS A 234 1.28 -13.25 -4.80
C CYS A 234 2.03 -12.59 -3.65
N PHE A 235 3.07 -11.81 -3.99
CA PHE A 235 3.89 -11.12 -3.00
C PHE A 235 3.19 -9.93 -2.33
N ASP A 236 2.00 -9.48 -2.77
CA ASP A 236 1.42 -8.21 -2.27
C ASP A 236 -0.11 -8.13 -2.15
N LEU A 237 -0.87 -9.23 -2.31
CA LEU A 237 -2.33 -9.22 -2.09
C LEU A 237 -2.76 -10.52 -1.41
N ALA A 238 -2.50 -10.62 -0.12
CA ALA A 238 -2.87 -11.79 0.66
C ALA A 238 -4.28 -11.60 1.26
N ALA A 239 -5.21 -12.45 0.82
CA ALA A 239 -6.56 -12.64 1.38
C ALA A 239 -6.59 -12.47 2.91
N VAL A 240 -7.55 -11.72 3.42
CA VAL A 240 -7.53 -11.29 4.82
C VAL A 240 -7.77 -12.48 5.74
N HIS A 241 -8.75 -13.37 5.43
CA HIS A 241 -9.06 -14.56 6.24
C HIS A 241 -9.58 -15.75 5.42
N PRO A 242 -8.77 -16.81 5.20
CA PRO A 242 -9.14 -17.93 4.34
C PRO A 242 -10.48 -18.60 4.72
N ILE A 243 -11.35 -18.79 3.74
CA ILE A 243 -12.62 -19.50 3.91
C ILE A 243 -12.37 -20.99 3.88
N ARG A 244 -12.63 -21.68 5.01
CA ARG A 244 -12.19 -23.08 5.18
C ARG A 244 -13.07 -24.10 4.49
N ASN A 245 -14.38 -23.83 4.40
CA ASN A 245 -15.37 -24.73 3.84
C ASN A 245 -16.69 -23.99 3.55
N LEU A 246 -17.64 -24.72 2.96
CA LEU A 246 -18.96 -24.19 2.60
C LEU A 246 -19.77 -23.69 3.82
N ILE A 247 -19.56 -24.28 5.01
CA ILE A 247 -20.24 -23.86 6.23
C ILE A 247 -19.69 -22.51 6.71
N ASP A 248 -18.39 -22.29 6.62
CA ASP A 248 -17.74 -21.00 6.90
C ASP A 248 -18.26 -19.91 5.94
N LEU A 249 -18.32 -20.21 4.64
CA LEU A 249 -18.93 -19.30 3.66
C LEU A 249 -20.38 -18.94 4.03
N LYS A 250 -21.20 -19.94 4.37
CA LYS A 250 -22.59 -19.72 4.75
C LYS A 250 -22.73 -18.84 5.99
N ARG A 251 -21.81 -18.96 6.95
CA ARG A 251 -21.79 -18.07 8.14
C ARG A 251 -21.47 -16.64 7.74
N ARG A 252 -20.47 -16.44 6.88
CA ARG A 252 -20.03 -15.10 6.39
C ARG A 252 -21.05 -14.41 5.50
N LEU A 253 -21.96 -15.16 4.88
CA LEU A 253 -23.09 -14.63 4.10
C LEU A 253 -24.42 -14.69 4.87
N GLY A 254 -24.38 -15.12 6.14
CA GLY A 254 -25.56 -15.38 6.95
C GLY A 254 -25.99 -14.20 7.83
N VAL A 255 -26.78 -14.51 8.85
CA VAL A 255 -27.33 -13.53 9.80
C VAL A 255 -26.21 -12.77 10.50
N GLY A 256 -26.37 -11.45 10.66
CA GLY A 256 -25.36 -10.60 11.30
C GLY A 256 -24.11 -10.37 10.44
N ARG A 257 -24.14 -10.79 9.17
CA ARG A 257 -23.07 -10.55 8.19
C ARG A 257 -23.64 -9.93 6.92
N ARG A 258 -22.81 -9.15 6.23
CA ARG A 258 -23.08 -8.62 4.90
C ARG A 258 -21.84 -8.77 4.05
N CYS A 259 -22.04 -9.10 2.78
CA CYS A 259 -20.98 -9.15 1.80
C CYS A 259 -21.38 -8.31 0.59
N PHE A 260 -20.45 -7.53 0.06
CA PHE A 260 -20.67 -6.66 -1.08
C PHE A 260 -19.60 -6.89 -2.13
N GLY A 261 -19.97 -6.81 -3.40
CA GLY A 261 -19.05 -6.91 -4.53
C GLY A 261 -19.18 -5.72 -5.47
N TYR A 262 -18.05 -5.24 -5.98
CA TYR A 262 -18.01 -4.30 -7.10
C TYR A 262 -17.79 -5.03 -8.42
N PHE A 263 -18.71 -4.84 -9.36
CA PHE A 263 -18.70 -5.48 -10.66
C PHE A 263 -18.56 -4.44 -11.77
N HIS A 264 -17.80 -4.80 -12.80
CA HIS A 264 -17.67 -3.99 -14.01
C HIS A 264 -18.36 -4.70 -15.18
N PRO A 265 -19.20 -4.00 -15.98
CA PRO A 265 -19.94 -4.63 -17.09
C PRO A 265 -19.04 -5.35 -18.12
N ALA A 266 -17.85 -4.81 -18.40
CA ALA A 266 -16.88 -5.42 -19.31
C ALA A 266 -16.10 -6.62 -18.71
N ILE A 267 -16.31 -6.94 -17.42
CA ILE A 267 -15.77 -8.12 -16.75
C ILE A 267 -16.93 -8.85 -16.06
N PRO A 268 -17.83 -9.49 -16.84
CA PRO A 268 -19.06 -10.07 -16.29
C PRO A 268 -18.78 -11.23 -15.34
N GLY A 269 -19.58 -11.31 -14.26
CA GLY A 269 -19.52 -12.41 -13.29
C GLY A 269 -18.26 -12.44 -12.42
N GLU A 270 -17.43 -11.40 -12.43
CA GLU A 270 -16.22 -11.28 -11.62
C GLU A 270 -16.36 -10.11 -10.64
N PRO A 271 -16.40 -10.36 -9.31
CA PRO A 271 -16.33 -9.28 -8.35
C PRO A 271 -14.90 -8.74 -8.38
N LEU A 272 -14.67 -7.49 -8.76
CA LEU A 272 -13.32 -6.90 -8.79
C LEU A 272 -12.81 -6.57 -7.39
N ILE A 273 -13.73 -6.13 -6.53
CA ILE A 273 -13.54 -5.96 -5.10
C ILE A 273 -14.67 -6.69 -4.41
N PHE A 274 -14.37 -7.37 -3.31
CA PHE A 274 -15.41 -7.74 -2.36
C PHE A 274 -15.09 -7.25 -0.95
N ILE A 275 -16.14 -7.02 -0.18
CA ILE A 275 -16.13 -6.37 1.11
C ILE A 275 -16.99 -7.20 2.05
N GLU A 276 -16.39 -7.70 3.13
CA GLU A 276 -17.10 -8.41 4.18
C GLU A 276 -17.30 -7.51 5.40
N VAL A 277 -18.53 -7.52 5.92
CA VAL A 277 -18.98 -6.67 7.02
C VAL A 277 -19.63 -7.52 8.10
N ALA A 278 -19.21 -7.32 9.34
CA ALA A 278 -19.86 -7.88 10.51
C ALA A 278 -20.75 -6.82 11.19
N LEU A 279 -21.97 -7.21 11.52
CA LEU A 279 -22.92 -6.39 12.25
C LEU A 279 -22.78 -6.69 13.74
N LEU A 280 -22.40 -5.69 14.53
CA LEU A 280 -22.02 -5.82 15.93
C LEU A 280 -22.70 -4.75 16.80
N LYS A 281 -22.66 -4.92 18.12
CA LYS A 281 -23.08 -3.89 19.08
C LYS A 281 -22.07 -2.76 19.19
N ASP A 282 -20.78 -3.09 19.16
CA ASP A 282 -19.65 -2.16 19.27
C ASP A 282 -18.51 -2.58 18.32
N THR A 283 -17.42 -1.82 18.28
CA THR A 283 -16.24 -2.15 17.46
C THR A 283 -15.46 -3.32 18.08
N ALA A 284 -15.14 -4.34 17.28
CA ALA A 284 -14.30 -5.46 17.72
C ALA A 284 -12.83 -5.08 17.81
N ALA A 285 -12.11 -5.70 18.74
CA ALA A 285 -10.67 -5.51 18.95
C ALA A 285 -9.83 -6.64 18.34
N SER A 286 -10.42 -7.81 18.09
CA SER A 286 -9.74 -8.98 17.53
C SER A 286 -10.53 -9.61 16.39
N ILE A 287 -9.84 -10.30 15.48
CA ILE A 287 -10.55 -11.00 14.40
C ILE A 287 -11.32 -12.22 14.94
N GLN A 288 -10.86 -12.81 16.04
CA GLN A 288 -11.52 -13.95 16.68
C GLN A 288 -12.93 -13.56 17.16
N GLU A 289 -13.10 -12.38 17.73
CA GLU A 289 -14.43 -11.81 18.07
C GLU A 289 -15.35 -11.72 16.85
N VAL A 290 -14.80 -11.44 15.66
CA VAL A 290 -15.58 -11.27 14.43
C VAL A 290 -15.91 -12.60 13.78
N LEU A 291 -14.95 -13.51 13.66
CA LEU A 291 -15.17 -14.78 12.95
C LEU A 291 -15.98 -15.77 13.80
N TRP A 292 -15.87 -15.71 15.13
CA TRP A 292 -16.37 -16.75 16.05
C TRP A 292 -17.52 -16.24 16.94
N ASP A 293 -18.21 -15.18 16.52
CA ASP A 293 -19.44 -14.63 17.14
C ASP A 293 -20.60 -15.64 17.00
N ASP A 294 -20.83 -16.46 18.04
CA ASP A 294 -21.86 -17.50 18.07
C ASP A 294 -22.63 -17.48 19.42
N PRO A 295 -23.94 -17.15 19.42
CA PRO A 295 -24.76 -16.76 18.27
C PRO A 295 -24.40 -15.34 17.78
N PRO A 296 -24.56 -15.06 16.47
CA PRO A 296 -24.28 -13.74 15.93
C PRO A 296 -25.22 -12.68 16.52
N THR A 297 -24.73 -11.44 16.63
CA THR A 297 -25.55 -10.29 17.07
C THR A 297 -26.82 -10.17 16.20
N PRO A 298 -28.03 -10.13 16.80
CA PRO A 298 -29.25 -9.90 16.05
C PRO A 298 -29.20 -8.56 15.32
N GLU A 299 -29.67 -8.51 14.08
CA GLU A 299 -29.59 -7.31 13.24
C GLU A 299 -30.34 -6.12 13.82
N SER A 300 -31.41 -6.38 14.58
CA SER A 300 -32.18 -5.35 15.31
C SER A 300 -31.39 -4.69 16.44
N GLU A 301 -30.36 -5.36 16.96
CA GLU A 301 -29.50 -4.86 18.03
C GLU A 301 -28.16 -4.30 17.50
N ALA A 302 -27.89 -4.47 16.20
CA ALA A 302 -26.66 -4.02 15.59
C ALA A 302 -26.60 -2.48 15.54
N ARG A 303 -25.48 -1.93 16.03
CA ARG A 303 -25.15 -0.50 16.01
C ARG A 303 -23.88 -0.20 15.23
N CYS A 304 -23.08 -1.22 14.95
CA CYS A 304 -21.77 -1.13 14.31
C CYS A 304 -21.73 -2.02 13.06
N ALA A 305 -21.31 -1.43 11.93
CA ALA A 305 -20.88 -2.15 10.74
C ALA A 305 -19.35 -2.17 10.72
N LEU A 306 -18.79 -3.33 11.01
CA LEU A 306 -17.35 -3.56 11.05
C LEU A 306 -16.86 -4.21 9.76
N PHE A 307 -16.15 -3.44 8.93
CA PHE A 307 -15.49 -3.90 7.71
C PHE A 307 -14.22 -4.68 8.07
N TYR A 308 -14.29 -6.01 8.03
CA TYR A 308 -13.16 -6.87 8.46
C TYR A 308 -12.40 -7.51 7.30
N SER A 309 -12.94 -7.49 6.08
CA SER A 309 -12.22 -7.90 4.87
C SER A 309 -12.56 -6.99 3.70
N ILE A 310 -11.53 -6.50 3.01
CA ILE A 310 -11.65 -5.74 1.76
C ILE A 310 -10.57 -6.26 0.82
N SER A 311 -10.99 -6.97 -0.22
CA SER A 311 -10.09 -7.76 -1.06
C SER A 311 -10.28 -7.42 -2.54
N SER A 312 -9.16 -7.16 -3.23
CA SER A 312 -9.13 -7.10 -4.70
C SER A 312 -8.93 -8.52 -5.23
N THR A 313 -9.80 -8.97 -6.12
CA THR A 313 -9.77 -10.35 -6.63
C THR A 313 -8.78 -10.56 -7.77
N GLN A 314 -8.36 -9.48 -8.41
CA GLN A 314 -7.50 -9.52 -9.58
C GLN A 314 -6.09 -9.05 -9.19
N PRO A 315 -5.06 -9.94 -9.27
CA PRO A 315 -3.69 -9.55 -8.95
C PRO A 315 -3.18 -8.40 -9.82
N GLY A 316 -3.60 -8.37 -11.09
CA GLY A 316 -3.27 -7.29 -12.02
C GLY A 316 -3.98 -5.97 -11.75
N LEU A 317 -4.87 -5.90 -10.76
CA LEU A 317 -5.41 -4.64 -10.24
C LEU A 317 -4.67 -4.16 -8.99
N SER A 318 -3.60 -4.83 -8.58
CA SER A 318 -2.77 -4.40 -7.46
C SER A 318 -2.30 -2.94 -7.62
N GLY A 319 -2.47 -2.16 -6.56
CA GLY A 319 -2.12 -0.74 -6.51
C GLY A 319 -2.99 0.18 -7.37
N ILE A 320 -4.10 -0.32 -7.94
CA ILE A 320 -5.14 0.50 -8.56
C ILE A 320 -6.15 0.85 -7.48
N ASN A 321 -6.29 2.15 -7.21
CA ASN A 321 -7.39 2.62 -6.38
C ASN A 321 -8.65 2.65 -7.26
N LEU A 322 -9.44 1.58 -7.21
CA LEU A 322 -10.74 1.45 -7.91
C LEU A 322 -11.79 2.44 -7.38
N GLY A 323 -11.43 3.20 -6.36
CA GLY A 323 -11.65 4.63 -6.31
C GLY A 323 -11.96 5.15 -4.92
N LYS A 324 -11.98 6.48 -4.85
CA LYS A 324 -12.39 7.22 -3.67
C LYS A 324 -13.86 6.87 -3.39
N PHE A 325 -14.20 6.67 -2.12
CA PHE A 325 -15.58 6.47 -1.68
C PHE A 325 -16.20 5.11 -2.02
N LEU A 326 -15.40 4.07 -2.32
CA LEU A 326 -15.88 2.69 -2.39
C LEU A 326 -16.65 2.34 -1.11
N LEU A 327 -16.04 2.58 0.06
CA LEU A 327 -16.71 2.33 1.33
C LEU A 327 -17.89 3.26 1.57
N LYS A 328 -17.87 4.51 1.06
CA LYS A 328 -18.99 5.46 1.21
C LYS A 328 -20.29 4.90 0.62
N ARG A 329 -20.25 4.30 -0.59
CA ARG A 329 -21.44 3.70 -1.21
C ARG A 329 -22.00 2.54 -0.38
N VAL A 330 -21.12 1.72 0.19
CA VAL A 330 -21.53 0.62 1.08
C VAL A 330 -22.12 1.16 2.39
N ILE A 331 -21.48 2.16 2.99
CA ILE A 331 -21.95 2.86 4.20
C ILE A 331 -23.33 3.50 3.96
N GLU A 332 -23.53 4.19 2.85
CA GLU A 332 -24.80 4.82 2.47
C GLU A 332 -25.91 3.78 2.31
N MET A 333 -25.62 2.66 1.66
CA MET A 333 -26.57 1.56 1.52
C MET A 333 -26.92 0.93 2.86
N LEU A 334 -25.92 0.62 3.70
CA LEU A 334 -26.13 0.11 5.05
C LEU A 334 -26.94 1.07 5.91
N ARG A 335 -26.67 2.38 5.83
CA ARG A 335 -27.42 3.41 6.57
C ARG A 335 -28.88 3.48 6.14
N ARG A 336 -29.15 3.34 4.85
CA ARG A 336 -30.50 3.32 4.30
C ARG A 336 -31.26 2.07 4.75
N ASP A 337 -30.61 0.91 4.68
CA ASP A 337 -31.24 -0.38 4.90
C ASP A 337 -31.28 -0.76 6.39
N MET A 338 -30.37 -0.21 7.21
CA MET A 338 -30.24 -0.47 8.65
C MET A 338 -29.99 0.82 9.45
N PRO A 339 -31.02 1.65 9.72
CA PRO A 339 -30.87 2.93 10.42
C PRO A 339 -30.34 2.85 11.86
N SER A 340 -30.41 1.67 12.50
CA SER A 340 -29.84 1.44 13.84
C SER A 340 -28.30 1.44 13.84
N VAL A 341 -27.68 1.17 12.69
CA VAL A 341 -26.22 1.14 12.53
C VAL A 341 -25.71 2.56 12.37
N GLN A 342 -24.98 3.02 13.37
CA GLN A 342 -24.43 4.39 13.46
C GLN A 342 -22.91 4.42 13.44
N ILE A 343 -22.26 3.30 13.78
CA ILE A 343 -20.82 3.17 13.84
C ILE A 343 -20.34 2.43 12.57
N PHE A 344 -19.42 3.05 11.85
CA PHE A 344 -18.80 2.47 10.66
C PHE A 344 -17.30 2.43 10.86
N ALA A 345 -16.76 1.24 11.09
CA ALA A 345 -15.34 1.06 11.40
C ALA A 345 -14.77 -0.14 10.67
N THR A 346 -13.46 -0.20 10.50
CA THR A 346 -12.81 -1.41 9.97
C THR A 346 -12.10 -2.16 11.08
N LEU A 347 -11.73 -3.41 10.84
CA LEU A 347 -10.66 -4.10 11.57
C LEU A 347 -9.65 -4.55 10.52
N SER A 348 -8.60 -3.74 10.34
CA SER A 348 -7.69 -3.85 9.20
C SER A 348 -6.32 -4.40 9.61
N PRO A 349 -5.66 -5.18 8.73
CA PRO A 349 -4.27 -5.57 8.93
C PRO A 349 -3.31 -4.40 8.71
N ILE A 350 -2.06 -4.55 9.17
CA ILE A 350 -0.99 -3.55 9.01
C ILE A 350 0.20 -4.19 8.27
N PRO A 351 0.05 -4.48 6.97
CA PRO A 351 1.06 -5.20 6.22
C PRO A 351 2.35 -4.38 6.09
N GLY A 352 3.47 -4.97 6.51
CA GLY A 352 4.79 -4.37 6.34
C GLY A 352 5.32 -3.64 7.58
N PHE A 353 4.55 -3.54 8.66
CA PHE A 353 5.02 -2.95 9.92
C PHE A 353 6.28 -3.67 10.46
N MET A 354 6.24 -5.01 10.54
CA MET A 354 7.39 -5.79 11.03
C MET A 354 8.61 -5.67 10.12
N GLN A 355 8.38 -5.64 8.80
CA GLN A 355 9.46 -5.44 7.82
C GLN A 355 10.11 -4.06 7.98
N TRP A 356 9.30 -3.01 8.12
CA TRP A 356 9.78 -1.66 8.39
C TRP A 356 10.58 -1.61 9.69
N LEU A 357 10.05 -2.20 10.77
CA LEU A 357 10.69 -2.17 12.08
C LEU A 357 12.04 -2.90 12.06
N LEU A 358 12.10 -4.11 11.50
CA LEU A 358 13.35 -4.87 11.40
C LEU A 358 14.40 -4.15 10.55
N ALA A 359 14.00 -3.51 9.45
CA ALA A 359 14.88 -2.69 8.62
C ALA A 359 15.40 -1.46 9.39
N LYS A 360 14.52 -0.78 10.14
CA LYS A 360 14.87 0.37 10.96
C LYS A 360 15.86 -0.01 12.07
N LEU A 361 15.60 -1.10 12.80
CA LEU A 361 16.51 -1.65 13.81
C LEU A 361 17.88 -2.02 13.20
N ALA A 362 17.88 -2.69 12.04
CA ALA A 362 19.12 -3.05 11.35
C ALA A 362 19.96 -1.83 10.96
N SER A 363 19.31 -0.78 10.48
CA SER A 363 19.97 0.49 10.14
C SER A 363 20.62 1.13 11.37
N GLN A 364 19.91 1.19 12.50
CA GLN A 364 20.41 1.81 13.74
C GLN A 364 21.55 1.01 14.37
N ILE A 365 21.50 -0.33 14.31
CA ILE A 365 22.60 -1.19 14.79
C ILE A 365 23.87 -0.95 13.97
N LYS A 366 23.76 -0.88 12.64
CA LYS A 366 24.91 -0.63 11.75
C LYS A 366 25.55 0.73 12.01
N LEU A 367 24.74 1.77 12.25
CA LEU A 367 25.24 3.11 12.58
C LEU A 367 26.02 3.08 13.91
N ALA A 368 25.49 2.42 14.94
CA ALA A 368 26.16 2.30 16.22
C ALA A 368 27.47 1.48 16.15
N GLU A 369 27.52 0.43 15.32
CA GLU A 369 28.72 -0.38 15.12
C GLU A 369 29.82 0.39 14.36
N ALA A 370 29.46 1.20 13.36
CA ALA A 370 30.41 2.03 12.62
C ALA A 370 31.09 3.09 13.51
N GLU A 371 30.32 3.76 14.39
CA GLU A 371 30.85 4.75 15.35
C GLU A 371 31.82 4.11 16.36
N SER A 372 31.62 2.84 16.73
CA SER A 372 32.50 2.14 17.66
C SER A 372 33.84 1.69 17.05
N GLN A 373 33.93 1.64 15.71
CA GLN A 373 35.14 1.25 14.99
C GLN A 373 36.02 2.45 14.61
N ASP A 374 35.42 3.64 14.42
CA ASP A 374 36.11 4.85 13.95
C ASP A 374 36.58 5.73 15.14
N GLY A 375 37.37 5.14 16.04
CA GLY A 375 37.83 5.75 17.31
C GLY A 375 38.84 6.90 17.19
N SER A 376 38.68 7.83 16.23
CA SER A 376 39.61 8.92 15.98
C SER A 376 38.92 10.26 15.68
N LEU A 377 38.81 11.10 16.72
CA LEU A 377 38.85 12.57 16.70
C LEU A 377 37.98 13.31 15.65
N LEU A 378 36.68 13.44 15.92
CA LEU A 378 35.91 14.67 15.72
C LEU A 378 34.74 14.69 16.72
N GLU A 379 35.02 15.08 17.97
CA GLU A 379 34.00 15.55 18.92
C GLU A 379 33.28 16.76 18.30
N GLY A 380 32.10 16.55 17.73
CA GLY A 380 31.29 17.65 17.17
C GLY A 380 30.30 17.29 16.07
N THR A 381 30.33 16.08 15.51
CA THR A 381 29.28 15.64 14.57
C THR A 381 28.50 14.48 15.17
N SER A 382 27.60 14.79 16.11
CA SER A 382 26.55 13.84 16.51
C SER A 382 25.77 13.50 15.25
N SER A 383 25.87 12.25 14.80
CA SER A 383 25.29 11.76 13.55
C SER A 383 23.81 12.12 13.48
N THR A 384 23.45 12.98 12.52
CA THR A 384 22.07 13.39 12.16
C THR A 384 21.14 12.22 11.81
N PHE A 385 21.64 10.97 11.86
CA PHE A 385 20.95 9.76 11.47
C PHE A 385 20.65 8.79 12.62
N ARG A 386 21.11 9.08 13.86
CA ARG A 386 20.87 8.21 15.00
C ARG A 386 19.57 8.56 15.70
N GLU A 387 18.72 7.55 15.86
CA GLU A 387 17.38 7.71 16.41
C GLU A 387 17.18 6.83 17.64
N SER A 388 16.64 7.43 18.72
CA SER A 388 16.25 6.66 19.90
C SER A 388 14.96 5.88 19.62
N ILE A 389 15.12 4.63 19.17
CA ILE A 389 13.99 3.76 18.82
C ILE A 389 13.22 3.31 20.07
N LEU A 390 13.90 3.08 21.20
CA LEU A 390 13.33 2.60 22.45
C LEU A 390 13.44 3.65 23.55
N PHE A 391 12.42 3.74 24.40
CA PHE A 391 12.53 4.49 25.64
C PHE A 391 13.34 3.70 26.69
N PRO A 392 14.00 4.38 27.65
CA PRO A 392 14.79 3.71 28.68
C PRO A 392 14.01 2.66 29.47
N GLU A 393 12.73 2.90 29.75
CA GLU A 393 11.86 1.95 30.44
C GLU A 393 11.56 0.72 29.58
N GLU A 394 11.36 0.92 28.27
CA GLU A 394 11.12 -0.17 27.31
C GLU A 394 12.37 -1.04 27.14
N GLU A 395 13.54 -0.42 27.07
CA GLU A 395 14.82 -1.12 27.04
C GLU A 395 15.02 -1.96 28.30
N ARG A 396 14.79 -1.39 29.49
CA ARG A 396 14.85 -2.13 30.77
C ARG A 396 13.89 -3.31 30.79
N MET A 397 12.63 -3.13 30.38
CA MET A 397 11.65 -4.22 30.33
C MET A 397 12.09 -5.36 29.40
N ILE A 398 12.70 -5.05 28.26
CA ILE A 398 13.23 -6.06 27.33
C ILE A 398 14.40 -6.81 27.97
N HIS A 399 15.32 -6.09 28.62
CA HIS A 399 16.45 -6.70 29.34
C HIS A 399 16.00 -7.65 30.45
N ASP A 400 15.04 -7.24 31.27
CA ASP A 400 14.52 -8.04 32.38
C ASP A 400 13.76 -9.27 31.90
N ALA A 401 13.17 -9.20 30.69
CA ALA A 401 12.41 -10.29 30.09
C ALA A 401 13.31 -11.42 29.56
N VAL A 402 14.53 -11.11 29.13
CA VAL A 402 15.46 -12.07 28.52
C VAL A 402 16.36 -12.71 29.58
N GLU A 403 16.46 -14.04 29.59
CA GLU A 403 17.28 -14.76 30.57
C GLU A 403 18.79 -14.50 30.42
N HIS A 404 19.27 -14.32 29.19
CA HIS A 404 20.68 -14.08 28.88
C HIS A 404 20.83 -12.93 27.88
N ALA A 405 20.84 -11.69 28.37
CA ALA A 405 21.01 -10.50 27.53
C ALA A 405 22.41 -10.42 26.87
N GLY A 406 23.42 -11.08 27.45
CA GLY A 406 24.78 -11.18 26.87
C GLY A 406 25.46 -9.83 26.63
N GLY A 407 25.11 -8.80 27.42
CA GLY A 407 25.64 -7.44 27.26
C GLY A 407 25.20 -6.72 25.98
N LYS A 408 24.25 -7.26 25.22
CA LYS A 408 23.72 -6.64 24.00
C LYS A 408 22.88 -5.40 24.36
N SER A 409 22.90 -4.37 23.52
CA SER A 409 21.99 -3.23 23.66
C SER A 409 20.52 -3.65 23.45
N GLY A 410 19.57 -2.88 24.00
CA GLY A 410 18.14 -3.15 23.88
C GLY A 410 17.66 -3.24 22.45
N ILE A 411 18.19 -2.41 21.55
CA ILE A 411 17.87 -2.44 20.10
C ILE A 411 18.31 -3.76 19.46
N LYS A 412 19.50 -4.27 19.81
CA LYS A 412 20.03 -5.53 19.29
C LYS A 412 19.27 -6.73 19.85
N LEU A 413 18.91 -6.70 21.13
CA LEU A 413 18.03 -7.69 21.75
C LEU A 413 16.66 -7.72 21.09
N LEU A 414 16.03 -6.56 20.91
CA LEU A 414 14.73 -6.45 20.25
C LEU A 414 14.79 -7.04 18.84
N GLN A 415 15.81 -6.69 18.06
CA GLN A 415 15.96 -7.23 16.71
C GLN A 415 16.08 -8.76 16.71
N ASP A 416 16.90 -9.33 17.61
CA ASP A 416 17.09 -10.77 17.70
C ASP A 416 15.82 -11.51 18.13
N ILE A 417 15.06 -10.93 19.07
CA ILE A 417 13.77 -11.48 19.50
C ILE A 417 12.77 -11.46 18.34
N LEU A 418 12.66 -10.34 17.61
CA LEU A 418 11.66 -10.16 16.54
C LEU A 418 11.99 -10.92 15.24
N LYS A 419 13.24 -11.36 15.03
CA LYS A 419 13.61 -12.25 13.91
C LYS A 419 12.92 -13.61 14.00
N SER A 420 12.51 -14.02 15.20
CA SER A 420 11.78 -15.26 15.46
C SER A 420 10.34 -14.94 15.87
N SER A 421 9.34 -15.70 15.43
CA SER A 421 7.97 -15.55 15.91
C SER A 421 7.72 -16.21 17.28
N GLN A 422 8.74 -16.83 17.90
CA GLN A 422 8.57 -17.58 19.14
C GLN A 422 8.28 -16.71 20.37
N TRP A 423 8.60 -15.41 20.33
CA TRP A 423 8.34 -14.50 21.46
C TRP A 423 6.86 -14.41 21.83
N VAL A 424 5.95 -14.67 20.87
CA VAL A 424 4.50 -14.69 21.08
C VAL A 424 4.08 -15.81 22.04
N LYS A 425 4.86 -16.88 22.15
CA LYS A 425 4.58 -18.01 23.05
C LYS A 425 5.01 -17.78 24.50
N SER A 426 5.79 -16.71 24.75
CA SER A 426 6.28 -16.37 26.08
C SER A 426 5.52 -15.16 26.60
N ASP A 427 4.69 -15.35 27.62
CA ASP A 427 3.91 -14.26 28.23
C ASP A 427 4.81 -13.13 28.75
N LYS A 428 6.00 -13.49 29.27
CA LYS A 428 6.99 -12.53 29.77
C LYS A 428 7.53 -11.65 28.64
N LEU A 429 7.97 -12.26 27.53
CA LEU A 429 8.49 -11.51 26.37
C LEU A 429 7.38 -10.72 25.68
N SER A 430 6.22 -11.34 25.44
CA SER A 430 5.05 -10.68 24.84
C SER A 430 4.62 -9.44 25.62
N SER A 431 4.59 -9.54 26.96
CA SER A 431 4.25 -8.41 27.84
C SER A 431 5.29 -7.28 27.76
N ALA A 432 6.57 -7.62 27.77
CA ALA A 432 7.65 -6.62 27.65
C ALA A 432 7.65 -5.91 26.28
N LEU A 433 7.28 -6.61 25.21
CA LEU A 433 7.25 -6.08 23.85
C LEU A 433 6.00 -5.26 23.52
N LYS A 434 4.92 -5.40 24.29
CA LYS A 434 3.65 -4.72 24.02
C LYS A 434 3.79 -3.20 23.91
N SER A 435 4.41 -2.56 24.90
CA SER A 435 4.59 -1.10 24.91
C SER A 435 5.37 -0.59 23.69
N PRO A 436 6.62 -1.05 23.44
CA PRO A 436 7.41 -0.54 22.32
C PRO A 436 6.76 -0.85 20.97
N LEU A 437 6.18 -2.04 20.78
CA LEU A 437 5.55 -2.39 19.50
C LEU A 437 4.30 -1.57 19.22
N MET A 438 3.43 -1.35 20.21
CA MET A 438 2.23 -0.51 20.03
C MET A 438 2.62 0.94 19.71
N ARG A 439 3.61 1.48 20.43
CA ARG A 439 4.13 2.84 20.19
C ARG A 439 4.71 3.01 18.80
N LEU A 440 5.60 2.09 18.40
CA LEU A 440 6.23 2.13 17.08
C LEU A 440 5.22 1.87 15.96
N CYS A 441 4.20 1.06 16.20
CA CYS A 441 3.09 0.85 15.26
C CYS A 441 2.26 2.13 15.08
N ALA A 442 1.91 2.83 16.16
CA ALA A 442 1.20 4.11 16.09
C ALA A 442 2.00 5.16 15.28
N ARG A 443 3.31 5.22 15.50
CA ARG A 443 4.22 6.05 14.69
C ARG A 443 4.22 5.63 13.22
N TYR A 444 4.36 4.34 12.94
CA TYR A 444 4.39 3.80 11.57
C TYR A 444 3.15 4.20 10.77
N LEU A 445 1.98 4.12 11.40
CA LEU A 445 0.71 4.47 10.77
C LEU A 445 0.52 5.99 10.58
N ALA A 446 0.86 6.79 11.58
CA ALA A 446 0.55 8.22 11.60
C ALA A 446 1.64 9.10 10.96
N ARG A 447 2.91 8.78 11.20
CA ARG A 447 4.06 9.66 10.92
C ARG A 447 4.91 9.19 9.74
N GLU A 448 5.12 7.89 9.55
CA GLU A 448 5.99 7.41 8.48
C GLU A 448 5.32 7.60 7.10
N LYS A 449 6.04 8.22 6.16
CA LYS A 449 5.50 8.58 4.83
C LYS A 449 6.33 8.00 3.68
N LYS A 450 5.65 7.75 2.56
CA LYS A 450 6.23 7.48 1.24
C LYS A 450 5.57 8.43 0.24
N ARG A 451 6.37 9.29 -0.40
CA ARG A 451 5.88 10.31 -1.36
C ARG A 451 4.78 11.20 -0.76
N GLY A 452 4.96 11.63 0.49
CA GLY A 452 4.01 12.49 1.22
C GLY A 452 2.71 11.82 1.66
N LYS A 453 2.58 10.49 1.54
CA LYS A 453 1.41 9.70 1.98
C LYS A 453 1.83 8.63 2.98
N ALA A 454 0.90 8.09 3.76
CA ALA A 454 1.15 7.01 4.71
C ALA A 454 1.97 5.88 4.07
N LEU A 455 2.98 5.41 4.80
CA LEU A 455 3.87 4.34 4.33
C LEU A 455 3.13 3.01 4.17
N ASP A 456 2.23 2.70 5.12
CA ASP A 456 1.36 1.53 5.08
C ASP A 456 0.30 1.67 3.97
N ALA A 457 0.18 0.64 3.13
CA ALA A 457 -0.73 0.67 1.98
C ALA A 457 -2.21 0.64 2.39
N VAL A 458 -2.55 -0.05 3.48
CA VAL A 458 -3.91 -0.18 4.00
C VAL A 458 -4.35 1.12 4.69
N ALA A 459 -3.46 1.73 5.48
CA ALA A 459 -3.63 3.06 6.03
C ALA A 459 -3.84 4.08 4.93
N ASN A 460 -3.00 4.06 3.90
CA ASN A 460 -3.14 4.95 2.76
C ASN A 460 -4.50 4.75 2.05
N PHE A 461 -4.98 3.52 1.91
CA PHE A 461 -6.30 3.24 1.36
C PHE A 461 -7.43 3.82 2.22
N HIS A 462 -7.46 3.57 3.53
CA HIS A 462 -8.54 4.03 4.39
C HIS A 462 -8.53 5.56 4.57
N LEU A 463 -7.36 6.17 4.71
CA LEU A 463 -7.20 7.63 4.81
C LEU A 463 -7.62 8.34 3.51
N GLN A 464 -7.31 7.78 2.33
CA GLN A 464 -7.82 8.31 1.04
C GLN A 464 -9.35 8.20 0.93
N ASN A 465 -9.96 7.27 1.65
CA ASN A 465 -11.41 7.09 1.71
C ASN A 465 -12.06 7.91 2.84
N GLY A 466 -11.31 8.78 3.55
CA GLY A 466 -11.86 9.68 4.56
C GLY A 466 -12.02 9.07 5.95
N ALA A 467 -11.35 7.95 6.22
CA ALA A 467 -11.31 7.41 7.58
C ALA A 467 -10.31 8.18 8.46
N MET A 468 -10.50 8.07 9.76
CA MET A 468 -9.47 8.41 10.76
C MET A 468 -8.93 7.14 11.43
N ILE A 469 -7.70 7.20 11.92
CA ILE A 469 -7.10 6.11 12.70
C ILE A 469 -7.67 6.16 14.11
N GLU A 470 -8.54 5.20 14.45
CA GLU A 470 -9.26 5.19 15.72
C GLU A 470 -8.41 4.56 16.82
N ARG A 471 -8.06 3.28 16.70
CA ARG A 471 -7.26 2.57 17.71
C ARG A 471 -6.45 1.47 17.07
N ILE A 472 -5.33 1.12 17.71
CA ILE A 472 -4.55 -0.08 17.41
C ILE A 472 -4.85 -1.13 18.47
N ASN A 473 -4.89 -2.40 18.06
CA ASN A 473 -5.32 -3.53 18.87
C ASN A 473 -4.20 -4.54 18.99
N TRP A 474 -3.73 -4.77 20.22
CA TRP A 474 -2.68 -5.74 20.52
C TRP A 474 -3.18 -7.18 20.39
N MET A 475 -2.43 -8.06 19.72
CA MET A 475 -2.75 -9.48 19.54
C MET A 475 -4.15 -9.73 18.96
N ALA A 476 -4.57 -8.84 18.07
CA ALA A 476 -5.84 -8.88 17.37
C ALA A 476 -5.89 -9.93 16.24
N ASP A 477 -4.73 -10.27 15.66
CA ASP A 477 -4.59 -11.41 14.73
C ASP A 477 -3.38 -12.27 15.13
N GLN A 478 -3.67 -13.37 15.82
CA GLN A 478 -2.65 -14.34 16.26
C GLN A 478 -2.35 -15.42 15.20
N SER A 479 -2.88 -15.29 13.98
CA SER A 479 -2.46 -16.16 12.88
C SER A 479 -0.98 -15.95 12.58
N GLU A 480 -0.33 -16.98 12.01
CA GLU A 480 1.07 -16.88 11.60
C GLU A 480 1.31 -15.68 10.67
N LYS A 481 0.36 -15.41 9.76
CA LYS A 481 0.37 -14.24 8.89
C LYS A 481 0.30 -12.94 9.68
N GLY A 482 -0.64 -12.81 10.62
CA GLY A 482 -0.80 -11.61 11.45
C GLY A 482 0.46 -11.29 12.26
N ILE A 483 1.06 -12.32 12.85
CA ILE A 483 2.34 -12.21 13.59
C ILE A 483 3.47 -11.77 12.66
N GLN A 484 3.63 -12.38 11.49
CA GLN A 484 4.69 -12.03 10.54
C GLN A 484 4.54 -10.60 9.98
N GLN A 485 3.32 -10.17 9.68
CA GLN A 485 3.08 -8.85 9.07
C GLN A 485 3.22 -7.70 10.05
N SER A 486 2.72 -7.88 11.28
CA SER A 486 2.47 -6.77 12.20
C SER A 486 2.69 -7.09 13.68
N GLY A 487 3.24 -8.25 14.01
CA GLY A 487 3.33 -8.71 15.41
C GLY A 487 1.96 -8.99 16.03
N GLY A 488 0.96 -9.28 15.20
CA GLY A 488 -0.43 -9.52 15.60
C GLY A 488 -1.23 -8.25 15.90
N ILE A 489 -0.70 -7.07 15.55
CA ILE A 489 -1.38 -5.80 15.75
C ILE A 489 -2.31 -5.53 14.57
N MET A 490 -3.58 -5.25 14.87
CA MET A 490 -4.53 -4.73 13.88
C MET A 490 -4.94 -3.30 14.23
N VAL A 491 -5.62 -2.62 13.31
CA VAL A 491 -6.05 -1.23 13.49
C VAL A 491 -7.52 -1.10 13.14
N ASN A 492 -8.26 -0.32 13.93
CA ASN A 492 -9.57 0.15 13.53
C ASN A 492 -9.45 1.52 12.87
N TYR A 493 -9.94 1.64 11.63
CA TYR A 493 -10.20 2.94 11.00
C TYR A 493 -11.68 3.28 11.18
N MET A 494 -11.99 4.51 11.58
CA MET A 494 -13.36 4.98 11.81
C MET A 494 -13.80 5.94 10.69
N TYR A 495 -14.99 5.69 10.14
CA TYR A 495 -15.63 6.53 9.13
C TYR A 495 -16.67 7.44 9.80
N ARG A 496 -16.26 8.67 10.15
CA ARG A 496 -17.16 9.69 10.68
C ARG A 496 -17.95 10.32 9.54
N LEU A 497 -19.24 9.99 9.43
CA LEU A 497 -20.09 10.36 8.30
C LEU A 497 -20.01 11.84 7.90
N GLU A 498 -19.93 12.74 8.88
CA GLU A 498 -19.88 14.19 8.68
C GLU A 498 -18.52 14.68 8.16
N ASN A 499 -17.44 13.92 8.40
CA ASN A 499 -16.07 14.33 8.09
C ASN A 499 -15.39 13.50 6.99
N ILE A 500 -16.08 12.50 6.38
CA ILE A 500 -15.47 11.63 5.35
C ILE A 500 -14.81 12.45 4.24
N GLU A 501 -15.52 13.44 3.70
CA GLU A 501 -15.00 14.26 2.60
C GLU A 501 -13.88 15.20 3.05
N GLU A 502 -14.06 15.85 4.19
CA GLU A 502 -13.06 16.74 4.80
C GLU A 502 -11.74 16.00 5.05
N TYR A 503 -11.79 14.83 5.70
CA TYR A 503 -10.62 14.03 6.03
C TYR A 503 -9.93 13.49 4.76
N ALA A 504 -10.71 13.08 3.76
CA ALA A 504 -10.16 12.64 2.48
C ALA A 504 -9.43 13.79 1.76
N LEU A 505 -10.03 14.98 1.69
CA LEU A 505 -9.44 16.16 1.06
C LEU A 505 -8.18 16.63 1.82
N SER A 506 -8.25 16.69 3.14
CA SER A 506 -7.12 17.01 4.03
C SER A 506 -5.94 16.06 3.79
N TYR A 507 -6.18 14.75 3.81
CA TYR A 507 -5.15 13.75 3.57
C TYR A 507 -4.60 13.82 2.13
N LEU A 508 -5.43 14.07 1.13
CA LEU A 508 -4.99 14.19 -0.27
C LEU A 508 -4.13 15.43 -0.52
N GLY A 509 -4.50 16.57 0.07
CA GLY A 509 -3.76 17.83 -0.07
C GLY A 509 -2.46 17.84 0.75
N THR A 510 -2.53 17.49 2.03
CA THR A 510 -1.42 17.69 2.98
C THR A 510 -0.69 16.40 3.37
N GLY A 511 -1.32 15.24 3.21
CA GLY A 511 -0.81 13.97 3.76
C GLY A 511 -1.10 13.78 5.26
N LEU A 512 -1.87 14.69 5.89
CA LEU A 512 -2.26 14.62 7.28
C LEU A 512 -3.18 13.43 7.56
N ALA A 513 -2.72 12.52 8.43
CA ALA A 513 -3.53 11.41 8.92
C ALA A 513 -4.31 11.88 10.16
N HIS A 514 -5.65 11.89 10.09
CA HIS A 514 -6.49 12.18 11.26
C HIS A 514 -6.46 10.99 12.23
N THR A 515 -6.29 11.27 13.53
CA THR A 515 -6.13 10.24 14.56
C THR A 515 -7.01 10.55 15.77
N SER A 516 -7.50 9.52 16.47
CA SER A 516 -8.20 9.69 17.74
C SER A 516 -7.25 9.92 18.91
N SER A 517 -7.78 10.33 20.07
CA SER A 517 -7.05 10.38 21.34
C SER A 517 -6.48 9.03 21.77
N ASN A 518 -7.13 7.91 21.42
CA ASN A 518 -6.68 6.56 21.73
C ASN A 518 -5.38 6.19 21.00
N LEU A 519 -5.10 6.80 19.84
CA LEU A 519 -3.82 6.66 19.16
C LEU A 519 -2.81 7.69 19.65
N LEU A 520 -3.25 8.93 19.90
CA LEU A 520 -2.37 10.02 20.34
C LEU A 520 -1.61 9.69 21.62
N GLN A 521 -2.20 8.94 22.56
CA GLN A 521 -1.49 8.49 23.78
C GLN A 521 -0.19 7.70 23.51
N TYR A 522 -0.05 7.09 22.33
CA TYR A 522 1.17 6.39 21.93
C TYR A 522 2.17 7.31 21.22
N ILE A 523 1.68 8.38 20.61
CA ILE A 523 2.45 9.28 19.74
C ILE A 523 2.96 10.49 20.52
N GLU A 524 2.17 10.98 21.47
CA GLU A 524 2.48 12.06 22.38
C GLU A 524 3.26 11.47 23.56
N SER A 525 4.56 11.69 23.58
CA SER A 525 5.40 11.32 24.71
C SER A 525 5.06 12.20 25.92
N ARG A 526 4.09 11.76 26.74
CA ARG A 526 3.88 12.32 28.09
C ARG A 526 5.19 12.36 28.88
N ALA A 527 6.08 11.38 28.68
CA ALA A 527 7.37 11.31 29.32
C ALA A 527 8.31 12.46 28.91
N ALA A 528 8.44 12.80 27.61
CA ALA A 528 9.34 13.89 27.20
C ALA A 528 8.83 15.27 27.66
N VAL A 529 7.52 15.51 27.64
CA VAL A 529 6.95 16.77 28.15
C VAL A 529 7.12 16.87 29.67
N ILE A 530 6.92 15.79 30.43
CA ILE A 530 7.13 15.77 31.89
C ILE A 530 8.61 15.81 32.26
N GLU A 531 9.49 15.19 31.47
CA GLU A 531 10.94 15.22 31.70
C GLU A 531 11.53 16.58 31.34
N VAL A 532 11.05 17.25 30.28
CA VAL A 532 11.37 18.65 29.99
C VAL A 532 10.83 19.56 31.10
N LEU A 533 9.56 19.41 31.50
CA LEU A 533 8.97 20.19 32.59
C LEU A 533 9.59 19.87 33.97
N GLY A 534 10.13 18.67 34.16
CA GLY A 534 10.75 18.19 35.40
C GLY A 534 12.24 18.50 35.50
N LYS A 535 12.95 18.59 34.37
CA LYS A 535 14.33 19.11 34.27
C LYS A 535 14.36 20.63 34.39
N VAL A 536 13.26 21.32 34.07
CA VAL A 536 13.06 22.73 34.46
C VAL A 536 12.67 22.76 35.94
N ASN A 537 13.68 22.74 36.81
CA ASN A 537 13.50 22.82 38.26
C ASN A 537 12.89 24.20 38.64
N LEU A 538 11.56 24.30 38.73
CA LEU A 538 10.82 25.54 39.03
C LEU A 538 10.70 25.86 40.53
N VAL A 539 11.59 25.36 41.39
CA VAL A 539 11.54 25.63 42.84
C VAL A 539 12.90 26.07 43.38
N GLY A 540 13.04 27.39 43.60
CA GLY A 540 14.11 28.06 44.34
C GLY A 540 15.46 28.09 43.60
N THR A 541 16.11 29.22 43.31
CA THR A 541 16.28 30.47 44.04
C THR A 541 16.74 31.58 43.07
N CYS A 542 16.35 32.81 43.39
CA CYS A 542 16.87 34.12 42.95
C CYS A 542 17.98 34.21 41.87
N VAL A 543 17.65 34.96 40.79
CA VAL A 543 18.45 36.03 40.13
C VAL A 543 19.73 35.53 39.42
N VAL A 544 19.83 35.43 38.09
CA VAL A 544 19.81 36.48 37.04
C VAL A 544 19.56 35.77 35.68
N SER A 545 18.44 35.91 34.99
CA SER A 545 18.24 36.85 33.86
C SER A 545 16.82 36.64 33.28
N LYS A 546 16.24 37.73 32.79
CA LYS A 546 14.79 37.99 32.66
C LYS A 546 14.06 37.19 31.56
N LEU A 547 13.45 36.05 31.92
CA LEU A 547 12.21 35.57 31.30
C LEU A 547 11.38 34.92 32.42
N SER A 548 10.18 35.43 32.69
CA SER A 548 9.32 34.83 33.71
C SER A 548 8.80 33.47 33.21
N PRO A 549 8.60 32.47 34.08
CA PRO A 549 8.10 31.15 33.69
C PRO A 549 6.80 31.20 32.86
N GLY A 550 5.97 32.22 33.08
CA GLY A 550 4.75 32.46 32.30
C GLY A 550 4.99 32.81 30.84
N VAL A 551 6.09 33.50 30.50
CA VAL A 551 6.40 33.90 29.12
C VAL A 551 6.90 32.71 28.29
N PHE A 552 7.68 31.80 28.88
CA PHE A 552 8.08 30.56 28.19
C PHE A 552 6.87 29.68 27.92
N LEU A 553 5.97 29.52 28.90
CA LEU A 553 4.74 28.76 28.73
C LEU A 553 3.83 29.37 27.66
N GLN A 554 3.66 30.70 27.65
CA GLN A 554 2.91 31.38 26.58
C GLN A 554 3.55 31.25 25.21
N ALA A 555 4.88 31.34 25.10
CA ALA A 555 5.58 31.20 23.83
C ALA A 555 5.49 29.76 23.28
N LEU A 556 5.56 28.75 24.16
CA LEU A 556 5.35 27.36 23.82
C LEU A 556 3.90 27.10 23.37
N LEU A 557 2.92 27.60 24.12
CA LEU A 557 1.49 27.48 23.75
C LEU A 557 1.21 28.17 22.42
N TYR A 558 1.76 29.36 22.19
CA TYR A 558 1.64 30.08 20.93
C TYR A 558 2.29 29.31 19.77
N SER A 559 3.49 28.76 19.96
CA SER A 559 4.18 27.91 18.98
C SER A 559 3.36 26.66 18.62
N LEU A 560 2.74 26.00 19.62
CA LEU A 560 1.87 24.84 19.45
C LEU A 560 0.59 25.17 18.70
N GLU A 561 -0.06 26.28 19.05
CA GLU A 561 -1.31 26.71 18.44
C GLU A 561 -1.12 27.22 17.00
N HIS A 562 0.02 27.88 16.72
CA HIS A 562 0.26 28.58 15.45
C HIS A 562 1.31 27.89 14.56
N ARG A 563 1.86 26.75 14.98
CA ARG A 563 2.93 25.99 14.30
C ARG A 563 4.14 26.86 13.92
N VAL A 564 4.55 27.76 14.80
CA VAL A 564 5.73 28.63 14.59
C VAL A 564 6.92 28.04 15.34
N ALA A 565 8.09 27.98 14.70
CA ALA A 565 9.30 27.47 15.34
C ALA A 565 9.69 28.31 16.56
N LEU A 566 9.86 27.66 17.71
CA LEU A 566 10.38 28.24 18.93
C LEU A 566 11.87 27.86 19.06
N VAL A 567 12.74 28.85 19.14
CA VAL A 567 14.18 28.64 19.38
C VAL A 567 14.56 29.25 20.74
N ALA A 568 15.19 28.46 21.60
CA ALA A 568 15.67 28.88 22.91
C ALA A 568 17.17 28.57 23.06
N PHE A 569 17.92 29.49 23.66
CA PHE A 569 19.36 29.34 23.90
C PHE A 569 19.65 29.35 25.40
N SER A 570 20.51 28.45 25.88
CA SER A 570 20.97 28.41 27.29
C SER A 570 22.45 28.07 27.40
N GLN A 571 23.26 29.03 27.83
CA GLN A 571 24.73 28.95 28.02
C GLN A 571 25.46 28.41 26.77
N ASP A 572 25.41 27.10 26.57
CA ASP A 572 26.06 26.36 25.49
C ASP A 572 25.08 25.67 24.52
N ASP A 573 23.80 25.58 24.87
CA ASP A 573 22.80 24.78 24.17
C ASP A 573 21.81 25.62 23.35
N CYS A 574 21.51 25.16 22.14
CA CYS A 574 20.37 25.62 21.34
C CYS A 574 19.26 24.57 21.30
N TYR A 575 18.03 24.98 21.57
CA TYR A 575 16.82 24.17 21.53
C TYR A 575 15.90 24.72 20.44
N THR A 576 15.39 23.88 19.54
CA THR A 576 14.48 24.35 18.49
C THR A 576 13.38 23.36 18.16
N THR A 577 12.17 23.86 17.91
CA THR A 577 11.07 23.07 17.35
C THR A 577 11.12 23.12 15.82
N PHE A 578 12.18 22.57 15.22
CA PHE A 578 12.38 22.62 13.76
C PHE A 578 11.91 21.32 13.09
N ASP A 579 10.62 21.00 13.22
CA ASP A 579 9.83 20.23 12.26
C ASP A 579 8.36 20.22 12.70
N ASP A 580 7.45 19.76 11.83
CA ASP A 580 5.96 19.90 11.85
C ASP A 580 5.20 19.58 13.16
N ASN A 581 5.89 19.23 14.25
CA ASN A 581 5.34 19.04 15.58
C ASN A 581 6.25 19.64 16.69
N PRO A 582 5.85 20.75 17.34
CA PRO A 582 6.67 21.44 18.34
C PRO A 582 6.96 20.65 19.63
N LEU A 583 6.33 19.48 19.82
CA LEU A 583 6.50 18.64 21.02
C LEU A 583 7.55 17.55 20.87
N VAL A 584 8.06 17.29 19.66
CA VAL A 584 8.89 16.08 19.40
C VAL A 584 10.38 16.38 19.40
N ASP A 585 10.79 17.61 19.07
CA ASP A 585 12.21 17.96 18.88
C ASP A 585 12.74 18.99 19.89
N PHE A 586 12.35 18.88 21.17
CA PHE A 586 13.12 19.51 22.25
C PHE A 586 14.39 18.68 22.54
N PHE A 587 15.25 18.52 21.55
CA PHE A 587 16.57 17.91 21.71
C PHE A 587 17.64 18.93 21.29
N LEU A 588 18.70 19.04 22.11
CA LEU A 588 19.89 19.86 21.88
C LEU A 588 20.33 19.80 20.41
N VAL A 589 20.38 20.94 19.73
CA VAL A 589 20.80 20.98 18.32
C VAL A 589 22.26 21.40 18.14
N TYR A 590 22.89 22.06 19.12
CA TYR A 590 24.26 22.52 18.95
C TYR A 590 24.92 22.90 20.29
N HIS A 591 26.22 22.63 20.41
CA HIS A 591 27.09 23.25 21.42
C HIS A 591 27.80 24.43 20.74
N GLU A 592 27.44 25.67 21.09
CA GLU A 592 28.04 26.86 20.46
C GLU A 592 28.91 27.64 21.48
N PRO A 593 30.25 27.50 21.48
CA PRO A 593 31.12 27.98 22.55
C PRO A 593 31.32 29.52 22.60
N LYS A 594 30.43 30.30 21.97
CA LYS A 594 30.55 31.76 21.87
C LYS A 594 29.30 32.54 22.31
N VAL A 595 28.28 31.89 22.86
CA VAL A 595 27.06 32.59 23.27
C VAL A 595 27.21 33.16 24.68
N SER A 596 26.96 34.46 24.81
CA SER A 596 26.99 35.20 26.07
C SER A 596 26.04 34.58 27.13
N ASN A 597 26.40 34.70 28.42
CA ASN A 597 25.70 34.22 29.64
C ASN A 597 24.21 34.66 29.83
N ARG A 598 23.38 34.72 28.79
CA ARG A 598 21.98 35.16 28.84
C ARG A 598 21.07 34.23 28.05
N LEU A 599 20.05 33.69 28.73
CA LEU A 599 18.96 32.95 28.08
C LEU A 599 18.21 33.90 27.13
N SER A 600 18.17 33.58 25.85
CA SER A 600 17.46 34.37 24.82
C SER A 600 16.46 33.47 24.11
N ILE A 601 15.21 33.92 23.99
CA ILE A 601 14.16 33.23 23.21
C ILE A 601 13.93 34.05 21.95
N MET A 602 14.01 33.42 20.78
CA MET A 602 13.79 34.06 19.50
C MET A 602 12.62 33.35 18.78
N VAL A 603 11.59 34.12 18.43
CA VAL A 603 10.47 33.62 17.64
C VAL A 603 10.74 33.99 16.18
N LEU A 604 11.08 33.00 15.36
CA LEU A 604 11.36 33.20 13.95
C LEU A 604 10.09 32.96 13.14
N LYS A 605 9.57 34.02 12.52
CA LYS A 605 8.45 33.94 11.56
C LYS A 605 9.04 33.81 10.16
N PHE A 606 9.07 32.60 9.61
CA PHE A 606 9.46 32.41 8.21
C PHE A 606 8.29 32.80 7.31
N THR A 607 8.43 33.89 6.54
CA THR A 607 7.58 34.14 5.38
C THR A 607 8.08 33.24 4.25
N HIS A 608 7.24 32.29 3.81
CA HIS A 608 7.53 31.36 2.72
C HIS A 608 8.09 32.10 1.48
N ILE A 609 9.20 31.58 0.93
CA ILE A 609 9.62 31.77 -0.47
C ILE A 609 9.20 30.50 -1.21
#